data_AF-A0A1V5MJY6-F1
#
_entry.id   AF-A0A1V5MJY6-F1
#
_cell.length_a   1.000
_cell.length_b   1.000
_cell.length_c   1.000
_cell.angle_alpha   90.00
_cell.angle_beta   90.00
_cell.angle_gamma   90.00
#
_symmetry.space_group_name_H-M   'P 1'
#
loop_
_entity.id
_entity.type
_entity.pdbx_description
1 polymer ?
#
loop_
_entity_poly.entity_id
_entity_poly.type
_entity_poly.pdbx_seq_one_letter_code
_entity_poly.pdbx_strand_id
1 'polypeptide(L)'
;MKISESENPDRLRDKKLIAPANFSVRDQVSDAGSPALEKFTALENATVVQRSLEAGAVLAGRAATAEFGFGLNGDACLKNFTSQAADLAFMADLAGEPRYAAAAGGRFGFKPSHGTVSRAGLIGLMPSLEAVGLLGNHPADVAAAMAEIAGFDGKDFSLEAEPLAGFPVRPPKTESKPVLGRPAGCEARLSPAAREIFSAGLKKLEGAGFPVREVPWPGDETFRDLHRVIGSVEASSSCGKFDGVRYGLRADSANNWNDMYLKTRAASFSTFLKTLLFQGAFFQFESYGTFERAARIRARLIREIGQLFETVDLIISPVRPETPAAESAREVDQTYAAFSLTLPANVTGCPALAFSLSGGREASDPGLQVMGGFRSDAFLLACGKRLFETLTGGA
;
A
#
# COMPACT_ATOMS: atom_id res chain seq x y z
N MET A 1 23.78 27.66 24.26
CA MET A 1 23.89 26.21 24.02
C MET A 1 22.57 25.76 23.42
N LYS A 2 22.51 25.63 22.09
CA LYS A 2 21.30 25.17 21.38
C LYS A 2 21.24 23.66 21.55
N ILE A 3 20.24 23.17 22.26
CA ILE A 3 19.89 21.75 22.28
C ILE A 3 19.43 21.45 20.84
N SER A 4 20.15 20.56 20.16
CA SER A 4 19.74 20.02 18.87
C SER A 4 18.42 19.28 19.03
N GLU A 5 17.51 19.39 18.06
CA GLU A 5 16.27 18.60 17.95
C GLU A 5 16.55 17.11 17.64
N SER A 6 17.66 16.56 18.12
CA SER A 6 17.99 15.15 18.08
C SER A 6 17.60 14.53 19.43
N GLU A 7 16.79 13.46 19.38
CA GLU A 7 16.36 12.60 20.49
C GLU A 7 15.09 13.06 21.24
N ASN A 8 13.93 12.98 20.57
CA ASN A 8 12.70 12.66 21.30
C ASN A 8 12.47 11.14 21.15
N PRO A 9 12.78 10.32 22.17
CA PRO A 9 12.72 8.86 22.07
C PRO A 9 11.31 8.29 21.87
N ASP A 10 10.26 9.10 22.06
CA ASP A 10 8.87 8.63 21.99
C ASP A 10 8.05 9.41 20.94
N ARG A 11 8.45 9.42 19.65
CA ARG A 11 7.67 10.12 18.61
C ARG A 11 6.25 9.58 18.45
N LEU A 12 6.01 8.34 18.86
CA LEU A 12 4.72 7.68 18.83
C LEU A 12 4.11 7.50 20.21
N ARG A 13 4.57 8.25 21.22
CA ARG A 13 4.06 8.16 22.59
C ARG A 13 2.54 8.21 22.63
N ASP A 14 1.95 7.20 23.26
CA ASP A 14 0.51 7.06 23.47
C ASP A 14 -0.34 6.98 22.18
N LYS A 15 0.29 6.93 21.00
CA LYS A 15 -0.40 6.77 19.71
C LYS A 15 -1.00 5.37 19.62
N LYS A 16 -2.29 5.30 19.32
CA LYS A 16 -3.01 4.05 19.17
C LYS A 16 -2.76 3.45 17.79
N LEU A 17 -2.07 2.31 17.77
CA LEU A 17 -1.73 1.56 16.56
C LEU A 17 -2.69 0.39 16.34
N ILE A 18 -3.17 0.23 15.10
CA ILE A 18 -3.79 -1.02 14.63
C ILE A 18 -2.80 -1.76 13.73
N ALA A 19 -2.59 -3.03 14.03
CA ALA A 19 -1.85 -3.95 13.18
C ALA A 19 -2.82 -5.03 12.67
N PRO A 20 -3.10 -5.11 11.36
CA PRO A 20 -3.95 -6.18 10.81
C PRO A 20 -3.33 -7.58 10.95
N ALA A 21 -4.14 -8.61 10.75
CA ALA A 21 -3.78 -10.00 10.99
C ALA A 21 -2.60 -10.51 10.14
N ASN A 22 -2.29 -9.87 9.01
CA ASN A 22 -1.10 -10.18 8.20
C ASN A 22 0.19 -9.48 8.69
N PHE A 23 0.13 -8.65 9.72
CA PHE A 23 1.32 -8.14 10.42
C PHE A 23 1.54 -8.97 11.68
N SER A 24 2.69 -9.62 11.79
CA SER A 24 3.02 -10.47 12.95
C SER A 24 3.05 -9.64 14.24
N VAL A 25 2.32 -10.10 15.26
CA VAL A 25 2.40 -9.59 16.63
C VAL A 25 2.67 -10.78 17.53
N ARG A 26 3.79 -10.74 18.23
CA ARG A 26 4.28 -11.82 19.07
C ARG A 26 3.20 -12.31 20.03
N ASP A 27 3.07 -13.63 20.13
CA ASP A 27 2.13 -14.33 21.00
C ASP A 27 0.65 -14.03 20.71
N GLN A 28 0.34 -13.42 19.55
CA GLN A 28 -1.02 -13.19 19.06
C GLN A 28 -1.27 -13.92 17.74
N VAL A 29 -2.55 -14.11 17.42
CA VAL A 29 -2.97 -14.73 16.16
C VAL A 29 -2.64 -13.81 14.97
N SER A 30 -2.06 -14.42 13.94
CA SER A 30 -1.67 -13.80 12.67
C SER A 30 -2.07 -14.71 11.50
N ASP A 31 -3.36 -14.79 11.23
CA ASP A 31 -3.93 -15.66 10.19
C ASP A 31 -3.87 -15.08 8.77
N ALA A 32 -3.48 -13.81 8.62
CA ALA A 32 -3.47 -13.09 7.36
C ALA A 32 -4.79 -13.20 6.54
N GLY A 33 -5.94 -13.40 7.22
CA GLY A 33 -7.23 -13.60 6.55
C GLY A 33 -7.32 -14.88 5.72
N SER A 34 -6.41 -15.84 5.90
CA SER A 34 -6.34 -17.09 5.11
C SER A 34 -6.52 -18.33 5.99
N PRO A 35 -7.31 -19.33 5.54
CA PRO A 35 -7.36 -20.64 6.20
C PRO A 35 -5.98 -21.30 6.34
N ALA A 36 -5.04 -20.98 5.44
CA ALA A 36 -3.66 -21.48 5.47
C ALA A 36 -2.98 -21.26 6.83
N LEU A 37 -3.33 -20.18 7.53
CA LEU A 37 -2.75 -19.76 8.80
C LEU A 37 -3.79 -19.69 9.91
N GLU A 38 -4.90 -20.44 9.80
CA GLU A 38 -5.91 -20.49 10.85
C GLU A 38 -5.25 -20.82 12.20
N LYS A 39 -5.47 -19.95 13.21
CA LYS A 39 -4.89 -20.05 14.56
C LYS A 39 -3.36 -20.00 14.64
N PHE A 40 -2.67 -19.64 13.56
CA PHE A 40 -1.23 -19.39 13.61
C PHE A 40 -0.93 -18.26 14.61
N THR A 41 -0.09 -18.56 15.60
CA THR A 41 0.36 -17.59 16.60
C THR A 41 1.78 -17.14 16.23
N ALA A 42 1.99 -15.83 16.07
CA ALA A 42 3.29 -15.33 15.64
C ALA A 42 4.35 -15.43 16.74
N LEU A 43 5.55 -15.87 16.36
CA LEU A 43 6.68 -16.05 17.29
C LEU A 43 7.45 -14.76 17.58
N GLU A 44 7.32 -13.77 16.71
CA GLU A 44 7.96 -12.46 16.82
C GLU A 44 7.06 -11.35 16.26
N ASN A 45 7.33 -10.12 16.68
CA ASN A 45 6.71 -8.95 16.07
C ASN A 45 7.28 -8.73 14.66
N ALA A 46 6.44 -8.26 13.74
CA ALA A 46 6.92 -7.63 12.52
C ALA A 46 7.80 -6.43 12.88
N THR A 47 8.84 -6.15 12.07
CA THR A 47 9.79 -5.08 12.37
C THR A 47 9.09 -3.73 12.55
N VAL A 48 8.09 -3.42 11.72
CA VAL A 48 7.31 -2.17 11.83
C VAL A 48 6.49 -2.09 13.12
N VAL A 49 5.98 -3.22 13.61
CA VAL A 49 5.27 -3.30 14.89
C VAL A 49 6.26 -3.09 16.02
N GLN A 50 7.39 -3.81 16.00
CA GLN A 50 8.43 -3.72 17.03
C GLN A 50 8.93 -2.28 17.18
N ARG A 51 9.36 -1.65 16.08
CA ARG A 51 9.84 -0.26 16.07
C ARG A 51 8.80 0.73 16.58
N SER A 52 7.54 0.53 16.21
CA SER A 52 6.47 1.43 16.68
C SER A 52 6.22 1.32 18.19
N LEU A 53 6.24 0.10 18.74
CA LEU A 53 6.08 -0.13 20.18
C LEU A 53 7.28 0.42 20.97
N GLU A 54 8.50 0.25 20.45
CA GLU A 54 9.73 0.82 21.02
C GLU A 54 9.70 2.35 21.03
N ALA A 55 9.08 2.97 20.02
CA ALA A 55 8.86 4.42 19.92
C ALA A 55 7.64 4.93 20.73
N GLY A 56 7.05 4.09 21.58
CA GLY A 56 6.00 4.47 22.54
C GLY A 56 4.56 4.31 22.03
N ALA A 57 4.33 3.72 20.85
CA ALA A 57 2.97 3.42 20.40
C ALA A 57 2.32 2.35 21.27
N VAL A 58 1.00 2.41 21.40
CA VAL A 58 0.19 1.40 22.08
C VAL A 58 -0.59 0.62 21.04
N LEU A 59 -0.42 -0.71 21.00
CA LEU A 59 -1.25 -1.57 20.16
C LEU A 59 -2.70 -1.52 20.65
N ALA A 60 -3.55 -0.77 19.96
CA ALA A 60 -4.96 -0.58 20.29
C ALA A 60 -5.82 -1.76 19.84
N GLY A 61 -5.41 -2.45 18.76
CA GLY A 61 -6.13 -3.62 18.31
C GLY A 61 -5.57 -4.29 17.07
N ARG A 62 -6.21 -5.40 16.74
CA ARG A 62 -5.99 -6.18 15.52
C ARG A 62 -7.14 -5.92 14.55
N ALA A 63 -6.91 -6.17 13.27
CA ALA A 63 -7.95 -6.09 12.24
C ALA A 63 -7.93 -7.33 11.36
N ALA A 64 -9.13 -7.82 11.01
CA ALA A 64 -9.27 -8.76 9.90
C ALA A 64 -8.79 -8.08 8.61
N THR A 65 -8.24 -8.87 7.70
CA THR A 65 -7.76 -8.40 6.41
C THR A 65 -8.29 -9.30 5.29
N ALA A 66 -8.30 -8.80 4.06
CA ALA A 66 -8.47 -9.68 2.89
C ALA A 66 -7.37 -10.76 2.88
N GLU A 67 -7.56 -11.84 2.13
CA GLU A 67 -6.60 -12.94 2.13
C GLU A 67 -5.19 -12.45 1.71
N PHE A 68 -4.22 -12.54 2.64
CA PHE A 68 -2.86 -11.95 2.57
C PHE A 68 -2.80 -10.43 2.34
N GLY A 69 -3.90 -9.72 2.60
CA GLY A 69 -4.04 -8.28 2.38
C GLY A 69 -4.34 -7.87 0.94
N PHE A 70 -4.56 -8.82 0.02
CA PHE A 70 -4.81 -8.50 -1.39
C PHE A 70 -6.28 -8.14 -1.62
N GLY A 71 -6.55 -6.86 -1.85
CA GLY A 71 -7.89 -6.31 -1.97
C GLY A 71 -8.51 -5.89 -0.62
N LEU A 72 -9.77 -5.47 -0.64
CA LEU A 72 -10.47 -4.96 0.56
C LEU A 72 -11.73 -5.76 0.93
N ASN A 73 -12.00 -6.87 0.25
CA ASN A 73 -13.11 -7.72 0.66
C ASN A 73 -12.80 -8.46 1.96
N GLY A 74 -13.62 -8.24 2.98
CA GLY A 74 -13.42 -8.82 4.32
C GLY A 74 -12.39 -8.05 5.16
N ASP A 75 -11.75 -7.02 4.61
CA ASP A 75 -10.85 -6.16 5.36
C ASP A 75 -11.62 -5.29 6.36
N ALA A 76 -11.13 -5.21 7.59
CA ALA A 76 -11.73 -4.45 8.69
C ALA A 76 -10.80 -3.35 9.22
N CYS A 77 -9.68 -3.08 8.56
CA CYS A 77 -8.67 -2.14 9.05
C CYS A 77 -9.24 -0.72 9.17
N LEU A 78 -9.85 -0.18 8.11
CA LEU A 78 -10.47 1.15 8.14
C LEU A 78 -11.61 1.26 9.18
N LYS A 79 -12.42 0.19 9.28
CA LYS A 79 -13.51 0.12 10.26
C LYS A 79 -12.98 0.18 11.69
N ASN A 80 -11.97 -0.63 12.00
CA ASN A 80 -11.36 -0.68 13.33
C ASN A 80 -10.59 0.61 13.63
N PHE A 81 -9.91 1.18 12.63
CA PHE A 81 -9.22 2.47 12.75
C PHE A 81 -10.18 3.55 13.23
N THR A 82 -11.38 3.59 12.64
CA THR A 82 -12.42 4.55 13.02
C THR A 82 -13.04 4.22 14.38
N SER A 83 -13.44 2.96 14.61
CA SER A 83 -14.20 2.59 15.83
C SER A 83 -13.35 2.58 17.10
N GLN A 84 -12.05 2.35 16.99
CA GLN A 84 -11.12 2.34 18.12
C GLN A 84 -10.47 3.71 18.38
N ALA A 85 -10.84 4.72 17.58
CA ALA A 85 -10.19 6.02 17.57
C ALA A 85 -8.65 5.89 17.49
N ALA A 86 -8.18 5.07 16.53
CA ALA A 86 -6.77 4.84 16.32
C ALA A 86 -6.12 6.08 15.68
N ASP A 87 -4.84 6.27 15.97
CA ASP A 87 -4.03 7.32 15.35
C ASP A 87 -3.33 6.82 14.09
N LEU A 88 -2.97 5.54 14.09
CA LEU A 88 -2.20 4.89 13.04
C LEU A 88 -2.72 3.47 12.81
N ALA A 89 -2.76 3.04 11.55
CA ALA A 89 -2.85 1.63 11.21
C ALA A 89 -1.83 1.27 10.13
N PHE A 90 -1.35 0.04 10.19
CA PHE A 90 -0.68 -0.57 9.05
C PHE A 90 -1.69 -1.24 8.12
N MET A 91 -1.34 -1.31 6.83
CA MET A 91 -2.02 -2.13 5.83
C MET A 91 -0.96 -2.64 4.86
N ALA A 92 -1.13 -3.84 4.30
CA ALA A 92 -0.29 -4.22 3.16
C ALA A 92 -0.77 -3.43 1.93
N ASP A 93 0.14 -2.76 1.24
CA ASP A 93 -0.14 -2.11 -0.03
C ASP A 93 0.39 -3.01 -1.15
N LEU A 94 -0.47 -3.86 -1.69
CA LEU A 94 -0.17 -4.72 -2.84
C LEU A 94 -0.63 -4.05 -4.13
N ALA A 95 -1.80 -3.43 -4.13
CA ALA A 95 -2.35 -2.72 -5.28
C ALA A 95 -2.74 -1.26 -4.97
N GLY A 96 -2.89 -0.91 -3.69
CA GLY A 96 -3.28 0.43 -3.23
C GLY A 96 -4.29 0.45 -2.11
N GLU A 97 -4.37 -0.63 -1.34
CA GLU A 97 -5.30 -0.85 -0.24
C GLU A 97 -5.34 0.32 0.78
N PRO A 98 -4.22 0.79 1.38
CA PRO A 98 -4.26 1.94 2.30
C PRO A 98 -4.69 3.23 1.60
N ARG A 99 -4.32 3.42 0.33
CA ARG A 99 -4.64 4.63 -0.44
C ARG A 99 -6.13 4.69 -0.78
N TYR A 100 -6.70 3.56 -1.19
CA TYR A 100 -8.13 3.41 -1.42
C TYR A 100 -8.92 3.59 -0.13
N ALA A 101 -8.51 2.92 0.95
CA ALA A 101 -9.16 3.03 2.26
C ALA A 101 -9.13 4.48 2.78
N ALA A 102 -8.03 5.21 2.56
CA ALA A 102 -7.93 6.62 2.94
C ALA A 102 -8.91 7.52 2.17
N ALA A 103 -8.98 7.35 0.85
CA ALA A 103 -9.91 8.08 0.01
C ALA A 103 -11.38 7.78 0.36
N ALA A 104 -11.71 6.51 0.63
CA ALA A 104 -13.06 6.09 1.00
C ALA A 104 -13.45 6.54 2.41
N GLY A 105 -12.50 6.49 3.36
CA GLY A 105 -12.75 6.72 4.79
C GLY A 105 -12.49 8.13 5.30
N GLY A 106 -12.13 9.08 4.43
CA GLY A 106 -11.78 10.43 4.85
C GLY A 106 -10.51 10.48 5.70
N ARG A 107 -9.53 9.60 5.42
CA ARG A 107 -8.26 9.49 6.14
C ARG A 107 -7.09 9.89 5.25
N PHE A 108 -5.88 9.73 5.76
CA PHE A 108 -4.64 9.92 5.03
C PHE A 108 -3.90 8.59 4.88
N GLY A 109 -3.71 8.15 3.65
CA GLY A 109 -3.06 6.88 3.31
C GLY A 109 -1.70 7.12 2.69
N PHE A 110 -0.74 6.26 2.97
CA PHE A 110 0.62 6.36 2.44
C PHE A 110 1.21 5.00 2.11
N LYS A 111 1.84 4.93 0.95
CA LYS A 111 2.69 3.85 0.49
C LYS A 111 4.12 4.38 0.39
N PRO A 112 5.08 3.87 1.17
CA PRO A 112 6.46 4.25 1.01
C PRO A 112 7.05 3.71 -0.31
N SER A 113 8.23 4.19 -0.67
CA SER A 113 9.02 3.60 -1.75
C SER A 113 9.34 2.14 -1.42
N HIS A 114 9.38 1.30 -2.44
CA HIS A 114 9.87 -0.07 -2.29
C HIS A 114 11.30 -0.03 -1.70
N GLY A 115 11.56 -0.90 -0.71
CA GLY A 115 12.86 -0.95 -0.02
C GLY A 115 13.10 0.14 1.04
N THR A 116 12.08 0.92 1.43
CA THR A 116 12.21 1.96 2.48
C THR A 116 11.82 1.45 3.88
N VAL A 117 10.85 0.54 3.94
CA VAL A 117 10.31 -0.02 5.19
C VAL A 117 10.42 -1.54 5.15
N SER A 118 10.91 -2.13 6.23
CA SER A 118 11.09 -3.59 6.33
C SER A 118 9.76 -4.34 6.21
N ARG A 119 9.80 -5.45 5.46
CA ARG A 119 8.71 -6.41 5.34
C ARG A 119 8.91 -7.62 6.26
N ALA A 120 9.96 -7.65 7.10
CA ALA A 120 10.14 -8.73 8.05
C ALA A 120 8.94 -8.84 9.01
N GLY A 121 8.33 -10.01 9.05
CA GLY A 121 7.10 -10.31 9.80
C GLY A 121 5.79 -9.81 9.15
N LEU A 122 5.84 -9.19 7.98
CA LEU A 122 4.67 -9.07 7.10
C LEU A 122 4.42 -10.42 6.41
N ILE A 123 3.21 -10.96 6.58
CA ILE A 123 2.73 -12.13 5.87
C ILE A 123 2.19 -11.66 4.51
N GLY A 124 3.12 -11.31 3.63
CA GLY A 124 2.85 -10.78 2.29
C GLY A 124 2.57 -11.85 1.23
N LEU A 125 2.38 -11.38 -0.01
CA LEU A 125 2.00 -12.20 -1.16
C LEU A 125 2.85 -11.91 -2.41
N MET A 126 3.27 -10.66 -2.63
CA MET A 126 3.93 -10.21 -3.87
C MET A 126 5.18 -9.37 -3.55
N PRO A 127 6.30 -9.99 -3.14
CA PRO A 127 7.45 -9.30 -2.57
C PRO A 127 8.03 -8.12 -3.36
N SER A 128 7.95 -8.13 -4.69
CA SER A 128 8.49 -7.04 -5.52
C SER A 128 7.49 -5.91 -5.79
N LEU A 129 6.21 -6.10 -5.46
CA LEU A 129 5.11 -5.15 -5.73
C LEU A 129 4.47 -4.62 -4.44
N GLU A 130 4.67 -5.32 -3.33
CA GLU A 130 4.09 -4.98 -2.04
C GLU A 130 4.96 -4.01 -1.21
N ALA A 131 4.30 -3.23 -0.37
CA ALA A 131 4.94 -2.39 0.64
C ALA A 131 4.13 -2.40 1.95
N VAL A 132 4.77 -2.01 3.06
CA VAL A 132 4.04 -1.68 4.29
C VAL A 132 3.40 -0.31 4.12
N GLY A 133 2.11 -0.29 3.91
CA GLY A 133 1.30 0.92 3.86
C GLY A 133 0.86 1.41 5.24
N LEU A 134 0.55 2.70 5.31
CA LEU A 134 0.08 3.36 6.52
C LEU A 134 -1.25 4.07 6.27
N LEU A 135 -2.07 4.10 7.32
CA LEU A 135 -3.31 4.87 7.41
C LEU A 135 -3.25 5.73 8.67
N GLY A 136 -3.51 7.03 8.55
CA GLY A 136 -3.53 7.98 9.67
C GLY A 136 -4.66 9.00 9.52
N ASN A 137 -4.87 9.81 10.57
CA ASN A 137 -5.86 10.89 10.52
C ASN A 137 -5.32 12.11 9.78
N HIS A 138 -4.06 12.44 10.02
CA HIS A 138 -3.37 13.56 9.41
C HIS A 138 -2.02 13.12 8.81
N PRO A 139 -1.49 13.82 7.77
CA PRO A 139 -0.13 13.62 7.29
C PRO A 139 0.96 13.59 8.37
N ALA A 140 0.73 14.27 9.50
CA ALA A 140 1.67 14.33 10.62
C ALA A 140 1.78 12.98 11.36
N ASP A 141 0.68 12.24 11.50
CA ASP A 141 0.68 10.92 12.14
C ASP A 141 1.52 9.93 11.32
N VAL A 142 1.34 9.95 9.99
CA VAL A 142 2.09 9.12 9.06
C VAL A 142 3.56 9.51 9.01
N ALA A 143 3.89 10.80 9.01
CA ALA A 143 5.28 11.25 9.02
C ALA A 143 6.01 10.86 10.31
N ALA A 144 5.34 10.94 11.46
CA ALA A 144 5.90 10.47 12.74
C ALA A 144 6.16 8.96 12.70
N ALA A 145 5.22 8.17 12.17
CA ALA A 145 5.39 6.74 12.02
C ALA A 145 6.56 6.38 11.08
N MET A 146 6.64 7.05 9.92
CA MET A 146 7.71 6.84 8.95
C MET A 146 9.10 7.14 9.53
N ALA A 147 9.21 8.15 10.40
CA ALA A 147 10.46 8.46 11.09
C ALA A 147 10.98 7.31 11.96
N GLU A 148 10.09 6.45 12.46
CA GLU A 148 10.43 5.34 13.35
C GLU A 148 10.56 4.00 12.61
N ILE A 149 9.70 3.74 11.62
CA ILE A 149 9.67 2.41 10.98
C ILE A 149 10.59 2.27 9.78
N ALA A 150 10.97 3.38 9.13
CA ALA A 150 11.78 3.34 7.93
C ALA A 150 13.27 3.11 8.23
N GLY A 151 13.98 2.57 7.24
CA GLY A 151 15.43 2.36 7.30
C GLY A 151 15.82 0.91 7.48
N PHE A 152 17.13 0.67 7.29
CA PHE A 152 17.76 -0.64 7.18
C PHE A 152 17.29 -1.63 8.26
N ASP A 153 17.07 -2.88 7.86
CA ASP A 153 16.76 -4.00 8.75
C ASP A 153 17.56 -5.22 8.31
N GLY A 154 18.39 -5.75 9.21
CA GLY A 154 19.20 -6.94 8.94
C GLY A 154 18.38 -8.22 8.70
N LYS A 155 17.07 -8.21 8.97
CA LYS A 155 16.14 -9.30 8.67
C LYS A 155 15.55 -9.22 7.26
N ASP A 156 15.70 -8.12 6.54
CA ASP A 156 15.12 -7.92 5.21
C ASP A 156 16.19 -7.46 4.20
N PHE A 157 16.69 -8.42 3.43
CA PHE A 157 17.73 -8.21 2.42
C PHE A 157 17.26 -7.40 1.19
N SER A 158 15.98 -7.03 1.12
CA SER A 158 15.48 -6.12 0.08
C SER A 158 15.68 -4.64 0.43
N LEU A 159 16.10 -4.33 1.66
CA LEU A 159 16.41 -2.96 2.07
C LEU A 159 17.88 -2.63 1.78
N GLU A 160 18.10 -1.44 1.24
CA GLU A 160 19.44 -0.89 1.09
C GLU A 160 19.97 -0.38 2.44
N ALA A 161 21.28 -0.52 2.65
CA ALA A 161 21.96 0.00 3.85
C ALA A 161 22.18 1.53 3.81
N GLU A 162 21.77 2.19 2.72
CA GLU A 162 21.94 3.63 2.59
C GLU A 162 21.08 4.39 3.61
N PRO A 163 21.64 5.39 4.31
CA PRO A 163 20.87 6.24 5.20
C PRO A 163 19.73 6.94 4.44
N LEU A 164 18.51 6.80 4.96
CA LEU A 164 17.38 7.57 4.47
C LEU A 164 17.46 9.01 5.00
N ALA A 165 17.01 9.97 4.18
CA ALA A 165 16.71 11.29 4.70
C ALA A 165 15.63 11.16 5.80
N GLY A 166 15.74 11.94 6.86
CA GLY A 166 14.67 11.99 7.88
C GLY A 166 13.33 12.37 7.25
N PHE A 167 12.23 12.09 7.95
CA PHE A 167 10.87 12.38 7.50
C PHE A 167 10.34 13.65 8.20
N PRO A 168 10.68 14.86 7.72
CA PRO A 168 10.31 16.09 8.40
C PRO A 168 8.80 16.32 8.31
N VAL A 169 8.20 16.75 9.42
CA VAL A 169 6.78 17.16 9.49
C VAL A 169 6.55 18.52 8.82
N ARG A 170 7.63 19.25 8.50
CA ARG A 170 7.60 20.55 7.84
C ARG A 170 8.40 20.48 6.54
N PRO A 171 7.83 20.89 5.39
CA PRO A 171 8.62 21.01 4.17
C PRO A 171 9.77 22.00 4.38
N PRO A 172 10.91 21.80 3.70
CA PRO A 172 11.89 22.86 3.55
C PRO A 172 11.17 24.12 3.09
N LYS A 173 11.50 25.29 3.64
CA LYS A 173 10.97 26.55 3.12
C LYS A 173 11.51 26.74 1.70
N THR A 174 10.76 26.29 0.70
CA THR A 174 11.02 26.61 -0.70
C THR A 174 10.13 27.79 -1.10
N GLU A 175 10.70 28.74 -1.83
CA GLU A 175 9.94 29.87 -2.38
C GLU A 175 8.97 29.40 -3.48
N SER A 176 9.30 28.30 -4.19
CA SER A 176 8.48 27.70 -5.24
C SER A 176 7.57 26.57 -4.73
N LYS A 177 6.37 26.47 -5.32
CA LYS A 177 5.45 25.34 -5.14
C LYS A 177 5.82 24.20 -6.10
N PRO A 178 5.57 22.93 -5.73
CA PRO A 178 5.81 21.80 -6.62
C PRO A 178 4.91 21.88 -7.85
N VAL A 179 5.46 21.54 -9.01
CA VAL A 179 4.75 21.34 -10.26
C VAL A 179 4.04 19.99 -10.22
N LEU A 180 2.73 20.00 -10.41
CA LEU A 180 1.87 18.83 -10.37
C LEU A 180 1.58 18.34 -11.80
N GLY A 181 2.05 17.15 -12.14
CA GLY A 181 1.71 16.46 -13.38
C GLY A 181 0.38 15.72 -13.25
N ARG A 182 -0.59 16.06 -14.11
CA ARG A 182 -1.85 15.34 -14.26
C ARG A 182 -1.74 14.40 -15.46
N PRO A 183 -1.71 13.08 -15.30
CA PRO A 183 -1.65 12.15 -16.44
C PRO A 183 -2.84 12.35 -17.38
N ALA A 184 -2.57 12.42 -18.68
CA ALA A 184 -3.62 12.50 -19.70
C ALA A 184 -4.57 11.30 -19.55
N GLY A 185 -5.89 11.57 -19.51
CA GLY A 185 -6.91 10.53 -19.41
C GLY A 185 -7.11 9.90 -18.01
N CYS A 186 -6.45 10.37 -16.95
CA CYS A 186 -6.62 9.80 -15.60
C CYS A 186 -8.06 9.85 -15.04
N GLU A 187 -8.92 10.68 -15.63
CA GLU A 187 -10.34 10.84 -15.27
C GLU A 187 -11.28 9.95 -16.10
N ALA A 188 -10.76 9.16 -17.05
CA ALA A 188 -11.57 8.36 -17.96
C ALA A 188 -12.45 7.34 -17.22
N ARG A 189 -11.94 6.77 -16.11
CA ARG A 189 -12.62 5.74 -15.29
C ARG A 189 -13.50 6.30 -14.16
N LEU A 190 -13.72 7.61 -14.13
CA LEU A 190 -14.55 8.26 -13.12
C LEU A 190 -16.01 8.42 -13.59
N SER A 191 -16.95 8.39 -12.65
CA SER A 191 -18.33 8.81 -12.91
C SER A 191 -18.41 10.32 -13.14
N PRO A 192 -19.47 10.86 -13.76
CA PRO A 192 -19.63 12.31 -13.92
C PRO A 192 -19.51 13.09 -12.59
N ALA A 193 -20.17 12.61 -11.52
CA ALA A 193 -20.09 13.22 -10.20
C ALA A 193 -18.67 13.18 -9.60
N ALA A 194 -17.96 12.07 -9.79
CA ALA A 194 -16.57 11.96 -9.34
C ALA A 194 -15.63 12.92 -10.10
N ARG A 195 -15.83 13.09 -11.42
CA ARG A 195 -15.07 14.04 -12.23
C ARG A 195 -15.28 15.49 -11.78
N GLU A 196 -16.50 15.85 -11.40
CA GLU A 196 -16.80 17.18 -10.87
C GLU A 196 -16.06 17.46 -9.56
N ILE A 197 -16.09 16.51 -8.61
CA ILE A 197 -15.36 16.61 -7.33
C ILE A 197 -13.85 16.73 -7.58
N PHE A 198 -13.30 15.87 -8.45
CA PHE A 198 -11.88 15.89 -8.78
C PHE A 198 -11.47 17.21 -9.43
N SER A 199 -12.21 17.66 -10.45
CA SER A 199 -11.99 18.93 -11.14
C SER A 199 -12.08 20.13 -10.18
N ALA A 200 -13.00 20.11 -9.22
CA ALA A 200 -13.09 21.15 -8.20
C ALA A 200 -11.87 21.16 -7.28
N GLY A 201 -11.36 19.98 -6.91
CA GLY A 201 -10.09 19.83 -6.19
C GLY A 201 -8.90 20.43 -6.95
N LEU A 202 -8.77 20.11 -8.24
CA LEU A 202 -7.71 20.66 -9.09
C LEU A 202 -7.78 22.19 -9.19
N LYS A 203 -8.97 22.76 -9.41
CA LYS A 203 -9.17 24.22 -9.44
C LYS A 203 -8.78 24.90 -8.12
N LYS A 204 -9.01 24.26 -6.97
CA LYS A 204 -8.56 24.78 -5.68
C LYS A 204 -7.03 24.80 -5.57
N LEU A 205 -6.35 23.76 -6.06
CA LEU A 205 -4.88 23.72 -6.09
C LEU A 205 -4.31 24.81 -7.02
N GLU A 206 -4.86 24.94 -8.22
CA GLU A 206 -4.48 25.98 -9.18
C GLU A 206 -4.72 27.39 -8.61
N GLY A 207 -5.89 27.63 -8.01
CA GLY A 207 -6.23 28.89 -7.35
C GLY A 207 -5.35 29.22 -6.15
N ALA A 208 -4.82 28.20 -5.46
CA ALA A 208 -3.80 28.39 -4.45
C ALA A 208 -2.41 28.67 -5.06
N GLY A 209 -2.20 28.49 -6.36
CA GLY A 209 -0.96 28.77 -7.08
C GLY A 209 -0.06 27.56 -7.34
N PHE A 210 -0.55 26.33 -7.15
CA PHE A 210 0.18 25.13 -7.57
C PHE A 210 0.12 25.00 -9.10
N PRO A 211 1.26 24.95 -9.82
CA PRO A 211 1.23 24.73 -11.26
C PRO A 211 0.75 23.31 -11.56
N VAL A 212 -0.36 23.16 -12.29
CA VAL A 212 -0.86 21.88 -12.77
C VAL A 212 -0.60 21.78 -14.28
N ARG A 213 -0.02 20.68 -14.73
CA ARG A 213 0.29 20.44 -16.15
C ARG A 213 -0.19 19.07 -16.55
N GLU A 214 -0.85 18.97 -17.69
CA GLU A 214 -1.11 17.66 -18.29
C GLU A 214 0.20 17.03 -18.76
N VAL A 215 0.38 15.74 -18.48
CA VAL A 215 1.58 14.99 -18.86
C VAL A 215 1.24 13.70 -19.62
N PRO A 216 2.08 13.27 -20.58
CA PRO A 216 1.97 11.96 -21.19
C PRO A 216 2.08 10.85 -20.12
N TRP A 217 1.28 9.80 -20.26
CA TRP A 217 1.27 8.68 -19.32
C TRP A 217 1.79 7.38 -19.97
N PRO A 218 2.94 6.85 -19.52
CA PRO A 218 3.45 5.60 -20.06
C PRO A 218 2.67 4.42 -19.45
N GLY A 219 1.86 3.74 -20.24
CA GLY A 219 1.40 2.38 -19.91
C GLY A 219 0.08 2.25 -19.15
N ASP A 220 -0.99 2.94 -19.58
CA ASP A 220 -2.38 2.81 -19.09
C ASP A 220 -2.78 1.41 -18.60
N GLU A 221 -3.25 0.51 -19.48
CA GLU A 221 -3.61 -0.86 -19.09
C GLU A 221 -2.39 -1.76 -18.85
N THR A 222 -1.20 -1.32 -19.30
CA THR A 222 0.04 -2.07 -19.12
C THR A 222 0.39 -2.24 -17.64
N PHE A 223 0.13 -1.24 -16.78
CA PHE A 223 0.35 -1.40 -15.33
C PHE A 223 -0.44 -2.58 -14.74
N ARG A 224 -1.70 -2.75 -15.15
CA ARG A 224 -2.54 -3.86 -14.72
C ARG A 224 -1.97 -5.19 -15.16
N ASP A 225 -1.63 -5.31 -16.44
CA ASP A 225 -1.15 -6.57 -17.01
C ASP A 225 0.18 -6.99 -16.39
N LEU A 226 1.10 -6.03 -16.18
CA LEU A 226 2.38 -6.29 -15.52
C LEU A 226 2.21 -6.71 -14.06
N HIS A 227 1.38 -5.97 -13.30
CA HIS A 227 1.10 -6.31 -11.91
C HIS A 227 0.50 -7.71 -11.81
N ARG A 228 -0.39 -8.09 -12.72
CA ARG A 228 -1.02 -9.41 -12.75
C ARG A 228 -0.04 -10.53 -13.09
N VAL A 229 0.75 -10.38 -14.14
CA VAL A 229 1.72 -11.41 -14.53
C VAL A 229 2.79 -11.60 -13.45
N ILE A 230 3.41 -10.50 -12.98
CA ILE A 230 4.49 -10.56 -11.99
C ILE A 230 3.92 -11.01 -10.63
N GLY A 231 2.84 -10.35 -10.18
CA GLY A 231 2.22 -10.62 -8.88
C GLY A 231 1.67 -12.03 -8.76
N SER A 232 1.10 -12.61 -9.82
CA SER A 232 0.61 -14.00 -9.77
C SER A 232 1.74 -15.02 -9.63
N VAL A 233 2.86 -14.84 -10.36
CA VAL A 233 4.05 -15.71 -10.23
C VAL A 233 4.61 -15.64 -8.82
N GLU A 234 4.77 -14.42 -8.29
CA GLU A 234 5.26 -14.21 -6.93
C GLU A 234 4.32 -14.75 -5.86
N ALA A 235 3.00 -14.59 -6.03
CA ALA A 235 1.98 -15.16 -5.16
C ALA A 235 2.04 -16.70 -5.14
N SER A 236 2.11 -17.31 -6.33
CA SER A 236 2.25 -18.78 -6.48
C SER A 236 3.46 -19.30 -5.70
N SER A 237 4.61 -18.65 -5.85
CA SER A 237 5.85 -19.00 -5.15
C SER A 237 5.73 -18.77 -3.64
N SER A 238 5.27 -17.58 -3.22
CA SER A 238 5.14 -17.19 -1.81
C SER A 238 4.20 -18.11 -1.03
N CYS A 239 3.13 -18.58 -1.68
CA CYS A 239 2.18 -19.52 -1.10
C CYS A 239 2.65 -20.98 -1.11
N GLY A 240 3.80 -21.30 -1.71
CA GLY A 240 4.38 -22.63 -1.72
C GLY A 240 4.75 -23.16 -0.33
N LYS A 241 5.04 -22.26 0.63
CA LYS A 241 5.42 -22.59 2.01
C LYS A 241 4.28 -23.10 2.89
N PHE A 242 3.02 -22.84 2.50
CA PHE A 242 1.83 -23.28 3.23
C PHE A 242 1.48 -24.70 2.80
N ASP A 243 2.05 -25.66 3.53
CA ASP A 243 1.96 -27.09 3.27
C ASP A 243 1.39 -27.90 4.45
N GLY A 244 1.17 -27.27 5.59
CA GLY A 244 0.70 -27.93 6.83
C GLY A 244 1.75 -28.80 7.53
N VAL A 245 3.01 -28.77 7.09
CA VAL A 245 4.07 -29.56 7.73
C VAL A 245 4.61 -28.88 8.98
N ARG A 246 4.95 -27.59 8.87
CA ARG A 246 5.60 -26.82 9.94
C ARG A 246 4.62 -26.00 10.78
N TYR A 247 3.57 -25.48 10.15
CA TYR A 247 2.61 -24.56 10.77
C TYR A 247 1.32 -24.47 9.94
N GLY A 248 0.30 -23.86 10.53
CA GLY A 248 -0.96 -23.58 9.87
C GLY A 248 -1.86 -24.79 9.72
N LEU A 249 -2.79 -24.71 8.77
CA LEU A 249 -3.75 -25.77 8.47
C LEU A 249 -3.04 -27.04 8.01
N ARG A 250 -3.48 -28.19 8.53
CA ARG A 250 -3.09 -29.53 8.05
C ARG A 250 -4.34 -30.40 7.94
N ALA A 251 -4.49 -31.11 6.83
CA ALA A 251 -5.60 -32.04 6.66
C ALA A 251 -5.43 -33.29 7.54
N ASP A 252 -6.48 -33.65 8.30
CA ASP A 252 -6.47 -34.77 9.27
C ASP A 252 -6.44 -36.16 8.61
N SER A 253 -7.01 -36.29 7.41
CA SER A 253 -7.29 -37.59 6.76
C SER A 253 -6.56 -37.73 5.42
N ALA A 254 -5.29 -38.11 5.47
CA ALA A 254 -4.45 -38.31 4.30
C ALA A 254 -3.81 -39.70 4.24
N ASN A 255 -3.83 -40.32 3.06
CA ASN A 255 -3.31 -41.68 2.85
C ASN A 255 -1.78 -41.75 2.81
N ASN A 256 -1.15 -40.67 2.36
CA ASN A 256 0.30 -40.52 2.27
C ASN A 256 0.66 -39.03 2.29
N TRP A 257 1.97 -38.72 2.28
CA TRP A 257 2.44 -37.34 2.32
C TRP A 257 1.91 -36.53 1.13
N ASN A 258 1.88 -37.06 -0.09
CA ASN A 258 1.42 -36.33 -1.27
C ASN A 258 -0.08 -35.98 -1.18
N ASP A 259 -0.91 -36.95 -0.77
CA ASP A 259 -2.34 -36.73 -0.51
C ASP A 259 -2.56 -35.67 0.59
N MET A 260 -1.70 -35.67 1.63
CA MET A 260 -1.73 -34.66 2.69
C MET A 260 -1.44 -33.26 2.15
N TYR A 261 -0.40 -33.10 1.31
CA TYR A 261 -0.07 -31.83 0.64
C TYR A 261 -1.25 -31.33 -0.22
N LEU A 262 -1.80 -32.20 -1.07
CA LEU A 262 -2.89 -31.86 -1.98
C LEU A 262 -4.15 -31.41 -1.22
N LYS A 263 -4.58 -32.20 -0.23
CA LYS A 263 -5.77 -31.87 0.58
C LYS A 263 -5.57 -30.62 1.43
N THR A 264 -4.39 -30.48 2.04
CA THR A 264 -4.08 -29.29 2.85
C THR A 264 -4.13 -28.04 1.99
N ARG A 265 -3.38 -28.00 0.88
CA ARG A 265 -3.35 -26.82 -0.01
C ARG A 265 -4.70 -26.53 -0.67
N ALA A 266 -5.49 -27.57 -0.96
CA ALA A 266 -6.85 -27.40 -1.44
C ALA A 266 -7.75 -26.72 -0.41
N ALA A 267 -7.54 -26.94 0.89
CA ALA A 267 -8.29 -26.29 1.96
C ALA A 267 -7.66 -24.95 2.43
N SER A 268 -6.37 -24.71 2.15
CA SER A 268 -5.63 -23.54 2.63
C SER A 268 -6.08 -22.20 2.05
N PHE A 269 -6.60 -22.18 0.82
CA PHE A 269 -6.82 -20.93 0.09
C PHE A 269 -8.26 -20.77 -0.42
N SER A 270 -8.73 -19.53 -0.52
CA SER A 270 -10.02 -19.24 -1.16
C SER A 270 -9.99 -19.52 -2.67
N THR A 271 -11.18 -19.64 -3.29
CA THR A 271 -11.30 -19.72 -4.76
C THR A 271 -10.74 -18.47 -5.46
N PHE A 272 -10.92 -17.30 -4.84
CA PHE A 272 -10.36 -16.04 -5.31
C PHE A 272 -8.83 -16.13 -5.42
N LEU A 273 -8.16 -16.51 -4.34
CA LEU A 273 -6.71 -16.59 -4.33
C LEU A 273 -6.19 -17.73 -5.22
N LYS A 274 -6.82 -18.92 -5.21
CA LYS A 274 -6.43 -20.04 -6.10
C LYS A 274 -6.43 -19.64 -7.57
N THR A 275 -7.39 -18.82 -8.00
CA THR A 275 -7.44 -18.29 -9.37
C THR A 275 -6.16 -17.53 -9.72
N LEU A 276 -5.63 -16.74 -8.79
CA LEU A 276 -4.37 -16.03 -8.96
C LEU A 276 -3.16 -16.97 -8.91
N LEU A 277 -3.14 -17.93 -7.97
CA LEU A 277 -2.05 -18.89 -7.83
C LEU A 277 -1.91 -19.80 -9.06
N PHE A 278 -3.02 -20.26 -9.64
CA PHE A 278 -3.00 -21.07 -10.86
C PHE A 278 -2.46 -20.30 -12.07
N GLN A 279 -2.81 -19.02 -12.21
CA GLN A 279 -2.20 -18.15 -13.23
C GLN A 279 -0.69 -18.03 -13.03
N GLY A 280 -0.26 -17.83 -11.79
CA GLY A 280 1.15 -17.77 -11.43
C GLY A 280 1.90 -19.04 -11.77
N ALA A 281 1.35 -20.20 -11.39
CA ALA A 281 1.91 -21.51 -11.72
C ALA A 281 1.98 -21.71 -13.25
N PHE A 282 0.95 -21.33 -14.00
CA PHE A 282 1.00 -21.39 -15.46
C PHE A 282 2.13 -20.54 -16.04
N PHE A 283 2.28 -19.28 -15.62
CA PHE A 283 3.40 -18.46 -16.06
C PHE A 283 4.75 -19.02 -15.62
N GLN A 284 4.84 -19.60 -14.43
CA GLN A 284 6.08 -20.15 -13.89
C GLN A 284 6.54 -21.40 -14.64
N PHE A 285 5.62 -22.33 -14.96
CA PHE A 285 5.96 -23.66 -15.47
C PHE A 285 5.73 -23.81 -16.98
N GLU A 286 4.72 -23.17 -17.54
CA GLU A 286 4.34 -23.31 -18.95
C GLU A 286 4.75 -22.11 -19.82
N SER A 287 4.86 -20.91 -19.22
CA SER A 287 5.03 -19.67 -19.98
C SER A 287 6.03 -18.69 -19.34
N TYR A 288 7.17 -19.18 -18.85
CA TYR A 288 8.15 -18.35 -18.11
C TYR A 288 8.66 -17.13 -18.92
N GLY A 289 8.76 -17.26 -20.25
CA GLY A 289 9.13 -16.14 -21.14
C GLY A 289 8.17 -14.94 -21.07
N THR A 290 6.90 -15.15 -20.68
CA THR A 290 5.94 -14.07 -20.46
C THR A 290 6.26 -13.29 -19.19
N PHE A 291 6.64 -13.98 -18.10
CA PHE A 291 7.11 -13.33 -16.88
C PHE A 291 8.39 -12.53 -17.13
N GLU A 292 9.36 -13.09 -17.83
CA GLU A 292 10.59 -12.35 -18.19
C GLU A 292 10.30 -11.10 -19.03
N ARG A 293 9.38 -11.21 -19.99
CA ARG A 293 8.96 -10.07 -20.81
C ARG A 293 8.27 -9.01 -19.97
N ALA A 294 7.39 -9.41 -19.06
CA ALA A 294 6.74 -8.49 -18.12
C ALA A 294 7.78 -7.78 -17.25
N ALA A 295 8.77 -8.48 -16.70
CA ALA A 295 9.86 -7.88 -15.93
C ALA A 295 10.67 -6.86 -16.76
N ARG A 296 10.98 -7.17 -18.03
CA ARG A 296 11.67 -6.23 -18.95
C ARG A 296 10.84 -4.98 -19.26
N ILE A 297 9.53 -5.14 -19.48
CA ILE A 297 8.61 -4.01 -19.72
C ILE A 297 8.47 -3.17 -18.44
N ARG A 298 8.35 -3.80 -17.26
CA ARG A 298 8.36 -3.10 -15.97
C ARG A 298 9.61 -2.25 -15.80
N ALA A 299 10.79 -2.79 -16.11
CA ALA A 299 12.05 -2.03 -16.05
C ALA A 299 12.05 -0.83 -17.00
N ARG A 300 11.42 -0.94 -18.18
CA ARG A 300 11.23 0.18 -19.10
C ARG A 300 10.29 1.23 -18.53
N LEU A 301 9.12 0.84 -18.00
CA LEU A 301 8.17 1.78 -17.40
C LEU A 301 8.76 2.52 -16.19
N ILE A 302 9.56 1.84 -15.37
CA ILE A 302 10.28 2.49 -14.26
C ILE A 302 11.17 3.63 -14.78
N ARG A 303 11.91 3.40 -15.88
CA ARG A 303 12.72 4.46 -16.49
C ARG A 303 11.89 5.59 -17.07
N GLU A 304 10.80 5.28 -17.77
CA GLU A 304 9.91 6.29 -18.38
C GLU A 304 9.23 7.16 -17.30
N ILE A 305 8.81 6.55 -16.18
CA ILE A 305 8.26 7.28 -15.04
C ILE A 305 9.34 8.12 -14.34
N GLY A 306 10.57 7.60 -14.21
CA GLY A 306 11.71 8.38 -13.71
C GLY A 306 11.98 9.63 -14.56
N GLN A 307 11.98 9.49 -15.88
CA GLN A 307 12.12 10.62 -16.81
C GLN A 307 10.96 11.61 -16.71
N LEU A 308 9.74 11.14 -16.47
CA LEU A 308 8.59 12.02 -16.28
C LEU A 308 8.78 12.93 -15.05
N PHE A 309 9.35 12.41 -13.96
CA PHE A 309 9.69 13.21 -12.76
C PHE A 309 10.82 14.22 -12.98
N GLU A 310 11.53 14.20 -14.12
CA GLU A 310 12.44 15.30 -14.50
C GLU A 310 11.66 16.54 -14.98
N THR A 311 10.37 16.39 -15.31
CA THR A 311 9.53 17.45 -15.87
C THR A 311 8.48 18.00 -14.89
N VAL A 312 8.17 17.24 -13.84
CA VAL A 312 7.19 17.56 -12.78
C VAL A 312 7.70 17.05 -11.44
N ASP A 313 7.34 17.72 -10.35
CA ASP A 313 7.80 17.33 -9.01
C ASP A 313 6.95 16.19 -8.43
N LEU A 314 5.65 16.18 -8.75
CA LEU A 314 4.65 15.24 -8.24
C LEU A 314 3.67 14.87 -9.35
N ILE A 315 3.12 13.66 -9.30
CA ILE A 315 2.03 13.23 -10.18
C ILE A 315 0.74 13.14 -9.38
N ILE A 316 -0.33 13.74 -9.88
CA ILE A 316 -1.65 13.72 -9.26
C ILE A 316 -2.66 12.96 -10.12
N SER A 317 -3.43 12.07 -9.49
CA SER A 317 -4.48 11.31 -10.16
C SER A 317 -5.61 10.98 -9.18
N PRO A 318 -6.79 10.55 -9.68
CA PRO A 318 -7.83 10.02 -8.79
C PRO A 318 -7.40 8.66 -8.19
N VAL A 319 -8.03 8.27 -7.09
CA VAL A 319 -7.74 6.99 -6.39
C VAL A 319 -8.76 5.92 -6.76
N ARG A 320 -10.05 6.27 -6.68
CA ARG A 320 -11.17 5.32 -6.80
C ARG A 320 -11.85 5.48 -8.16
N PRO A 321 -11.89 4.42 -9.01
CA PRO A 321 -12.69 4.43 -10.23
C PRO A 321 -14.19 4.31 -9.90
N GLU A 322 -15.05 4.49 -10.90
CA GLU A 322 -16.52 4.43 -10.75
C GLU A 322 -17.00 3.08 -10.19
N THR A 323 -16.56 1.98 -10.79
CA THR A 323 -16.88 0.62 -10.34
C THR A 323 -15.80 -0.36 -10.75
N PRO A 324 -15.67 -1.50 -10.04
CA PRO A 324 -16.37 -1.88 -8.80
C PRO A 324 -15.77 -1.24 -7.54
N ALA A 325 -16.54 -1.20 -6.44
CA ALA A 325 -16.00 -0.83 -5.13
C ALA A 325 -15.10 -1.96 -4.59
N ALA A 326 -13.94 -1.61 -4.01
CA ALA A 326 -12.92 -2.59 -3.62
C ALA A 326 -13.41 -3.59 -2.56
N GLU A 327 -14.29 -3.16 -1.64
CA GLU A 327 -14.89 -3.99 -0.60
C GLU A 327 -15.89 -5.01 -1.15
N SER A 328 -16.44 -4.71 -2.34
CA SER A 328 -17.40 -5.54 -3.06
C SER A 328 -16.77 -6.49 -4.10
N ALA A 329 -15.49 -6.31 -4.41
CA ALA A 329 -14.76 -7.20 -5.32
C ALA A 329 -14.69 -8.62 -4.73
N ARG A 330 -15.07 -9.63 -5.51
CA ARG A 330 -14.97 -11.06 -5.15
C ARG A 330 -14.09 -11.84 -6.11
N GLU A 331 -13.80 -11.26 -7.27
CA GLU A 331 -13.01 -11.86 -8.33
C GLU A 331 -11.71 -11.08 -8.55
N VAL A 332 -10.71 -11.77 -9.12
CA VAL A 332 -9.40 -11.18 -9.42
C VAL A 332 -9.56 -9.98 -10.36
N ASP A 333 -10.36 -10.09 -11.42
CA ASP A 333 -10.57 -9.01 -12.39
C ASP A 333 -11.27 -7.80 -11.76
N GLN A 334 -12.26 -8.04 -10.89
CA GLN A 334 -12.93 -6.98 -10.14
C GLN A 334 -11.97 -6.26 -9.20
N THR A 335 -11.07 -6.99 -8.54
CA THR A 335 -10.03 -6.42 -7.67
C THR A 335 -9.10 -5.51 -8.49
N TYR A 336 -8.57 -6.01 -9.61
CA TYR A 336 -7.72 -5.19 -10.49
C TYR A 336 -8.46 -3.97 -11.07
N ALA A 337 -9.74 -4.08 -11.37
CA ALA A 337 -10.55 -2.94 -11.82
C ALA A 337 -10.66 -1.86 -10.73
N ALA A 338 -10.94 -2.26 -9.47
CA ALA A 338 -11.05 -1.36 -8.33
C ALA A 338 -9.75 -0.60 -8.00
N PHE A 339 -8.59 -1.25 -8.18
CA PHE A 339 -7.27 -0.66 -7.91
C PHE A 339 -6.56 -0.09 -9.15
N SER A 340 -7.26 -0.01 -10.29
CA SER A 340 -6.61 0.31 -11.56
C SER A 340 -5.84 1.64 -11.58
N LEU A 341 -6.27 2.63 -10.78
CA LEU A 341 -5.63 3.94 -10.68
C LEU A 341 -4.45 4.00 -9.67
N THR A 342 -4.30 2.98 -8.81
CA THR A 342 -3.27 2.93 -7.75
C THR A 342 -2.11 2.01 -8.10
N LEU A 343 -2.30 1.03 -8.99
CA LEU A 343 -1.28 0.09 -9.47
C LEU A 343 0.04 0.71 -9.95
N PRO A 344 0.07 1.89 -10.61
CA PRO A 344 1.33 2.45 -11.11
C PRO A 344 2.40 2.62 -10.03
N ALA A 345 2.02 3.00 -8.81
CA ALA A 345 2.98 3.17 -7.71
C ALA A 345 3.59 1.84 -7.21
N ASN A 346 2.85 0.73 -7.26
CA ASN A 346 3.35 -0.61 -6.92
C ASN A 346 4.28 -1.14 -8.00
N VAL A 347 3.86 -1.03 -9.27
CA VAL A 347 4.65 -1.48 -10.41
C VAL A 347 5.97 -0.72 -10.50
N THR A 348 5.96 0.59 -10.24
CA THR A 348 7.16 1.43 -10.31
C THR A 348 7.99 1.46 -9.03
N GLY A 349 7.43 0.97 -7.91
CA GLY A 349 8.05 1.08 -6.59
C GLY A 349 8.07 2.49 -6.01
N CYS A 350 7.46 3.49 -6.68
CA CYS A 350 7.44 4.89 -6.25
C CYS A 350 6.55 5.10 -5.02
N PRO A 351 6.85 6.07 -4.14
CA PRO A 351 6.01 6.38 -2.99
C PRO A 351 4.73 7.10 -3.46
N ALA A 352 3.63 6.88 -2.75
CA ALA A 352 2.34 7.50 -3.07
C ALA A 352 1.53 7.76 -1.80
N LEU A 353 0.84 8.90 -1.75
CA LEU A 353 -0.14 9.22 -0.73
C LEU A 353 -1.54 9.36 -1.34
N ALA A 354 -2.56 9.21 -0.51
CA ALA A 354 -3.93 9.46 -0.92
C ALA A 354 -4.79 9.99 0.24
N PHE A 355 -5.76 10.83 -0.10
CA PHE A 355 -6.77 11.31 0.83
C PHE A 355 -8.04 11.72 0.08
N SER A 356 -9.13 11.90 0.83
CA SER A 356 -10.42 12.31 0.30
C SER A 356 -10.48 13.81 -0.03
N LEU A 357 -11.14 14.19 -1.14
CA LEU A 357 -11.39 15.58 -1.51
C LEU A 357 -12.62 16.17 -0.78
N SER A 358 -13.52 15.32 -0.29
CA SER A 358 -14.75 15.65 0.44
C SER A 358 -14.69 15.35 1.94
N GLY A 359 -13.57 14.82 2.45
CA GLY A 359 -13.44 14.35 3.84
C GLY A 359 -14.23 13.07 4.16
N GLY A 360 -14.50 12.22 3.17
CA GLY A 360 -15.24 10.96 3.31
C GLY A 360 -16.76 11.15 3.38
N ARG A 361 -17.26 12.35 3.08
CA ARG A 361 -18.69 12.69 3.17
C ARG A 361 -19.49 12.31 1.93
N GLU A 362 -18.82 12.19 0.78
CA GLU A 362 -19.45 11.90 -0.50
C GLU A 362 -19.00 10.54 -1.02
N ALA A 363 -19.96 9.62 -1.23
CA ALA A 363 -19.66 8.28 -1.72
C ALA A 363 -18.97 8.30 -3.10
N SER A 364 -19.29 9.29 -3.94
CA SER A 364 -18.73 9.53 -5.27
C SER A 364 -17.33 10.16 -5.28
N ASP A 365 -16.77 10.54 -4.13
CA ASP A 365 -15.47 11.21 -4.07
C ASP A 365 -14.33 10.30 -4.56
N PRO A 366 -13.67 10.57 -5.69
CA PRO A 366 -12.64 9.66 -6.18
C PRO A 366 -11.34 9.74 -5.37
N GLY A 367 -11.23 10.67 -4.42
CA GLY A 367 -9.99 10.99 -3.71
C GLY A 367 -8.94 11.63 -4.61
N LEU A 368 -7.86 12.07 -3.97
CA LEU A 368 -6.66 12.56 -4.64
C LEU A 368 -5.49 11.65 -4.25
N GLN A 369 -4.88 11.03 -5.25
CA GLN A 369 -3.59 10.37 -5.13
C GLN A 369 -2.49 11.36 -5.53
N VAL A 370 -1.38 11.33 -4.81
CA VAL A 370 -0.16 12.06 -5.16
C VAL A 370 1.01 11.08 -5.12
N MET A 371 1.66 10.87 -6.26
CA MET A 371 2.83 10.02 -6.41
C MET A 371 4.08 10.89 -6.49
N GLY A 372 5.12 10.52 -5.73
CA GLY A 372 6.44 11.15 -5.79
C GLY A 372 7.43 10.30 -6.58
N GLY A 373 8.58 10.87 -6.94
CA GLY A 373 9.69 10.12 -7.52
C GLY A 373 10.19 9.02 -6.58
N PHE A 374 10.85 7.99 -7.12
CA PHE A 374 11.41 6.91 -6.30
C PHE A 374 12.34 7.47 -5.21
N ARG A 375 12.15 7.01 -3.96
CA ARG A 375 12.85 7.47 -2.75
C ARG A 375 12.68 8.95 -2.40
N SER A 376 11.64 9.60 -2.92
CA SER A 376 11.26 10.97 -2.55
C SER A 376 10.28 11.04 -1.37
N ASP A 377 10.16 9.97 -0.57
CA ASP A 377 9.17 9.81 0.49
C ASP A 377 9.04 11.01 1.43
N ALA A 378 10.18 11.52 1.93
CA ALA A 378 10.25 12.68 2.80
C ALA A 378 9.70 13.95 2.11
N PHE A 379 10.08 14.17 0.84
CA PHE A 379 9.58 15.27 0.03
C PHE A 379 8.08 15.12 -0.23
N LEU A 380 7.63 13.93 -0.62
CA LEU A 380 6.23 13.62 -0.90
C LEU A 380 5.35 13.85 0.32
N LEU A 381 5.73 13.39 1.52
CA LEU A 381 4.97 13.63 2.74
C LEU A 381 4.88 15.12 3.08
N ALA A 382 5.98 15.85 2.92
CA ALA A 382 6.03 17.26 3.23
C ALA A 382 5.17 18.11 2.27
N CYS A 383 5.21 17.81 0.97
CA CYS A 383 4.32 18.41 -0.02
C CYS A 383 2.87 17.95 0.16
N GLY A 384 2.67 16.67 0.46
CA GLY A 384 1.38 16.05 0.73
C GLY A 384 0.60 16.72 1.83
N LYS A 385 1.29 17.06 2.94
CA LYS A 385 0.71 17.86 4.03
C LYS A 385 0.18 19.21 3.52
N ARG A 386 0.98 19.93 2.73
CA ARG A 386 0.58 21.24 2.19
C ARG A 386 -0.62 21.12 1.23
N LEU A 387 -0.65 20.07 0.40
CA LEU A 387 -1.77 19.79 -0.50
C LEU A 387 -3.05 19.44 0.30
N PHE A 388 -2.91 18.59 1.31
CA PHE A 388 -3.98 18.20 2.23
C PHE A 388 -4.59 19.43 2.93
N GLU A 389 -3.75 20.27 3.56
CA GLU A 389 -4.18 21.51 4.24
C GLU A 389 -4.87 22.48 3.27
N THR A 390 -4.34 22.64 2.06
CA THR A 390 -4.93 23.51 1.02
C THR A 390 -6.32 23.05 0.61
N LEU A 391 -6.53 21.74 0.48
CA LEU A 391 -7.78 21.17 -0.02
C LEU A 391 -8.85 21.01 1.06
N THR A 392 -8.43 20.75 2.29
CA THR A 392 -9.33 20.48 3.44
C THR A 392 -9.55 21.70 4.33
N GLY A 393 -8.78 22.78 4.15
CA GLY A 393 -8.93 24.03 4.90
C GLY A 393 -8.12 24.08 6.20
N GLY A 394 -7.24 23.10 6.45
CA GLY A 394 -6.41 23.02 7.67
C GLY A 394 -7.28 22.88 8.92
N ALA A 395 -7.65 21.65 9.26
CA ALA A 395 -8.31 21.35 10.53
C ALA A 395 -7.28 21.20 11.66
#